data_AF-A0A0F9GPC4-F1
#
_entry.id   AF-A0A0F9GPC4-F1
#
_cell.length_a   1.000
_cell.length_b   1.000
_cell.length_c   1.000
_cell.angle_alpha   90.00
_cell.angle_beta   90.00
_cell.angle_gamma   90.00
#
_symmetry.space_group_name_H-M   'P 1'
#
loop_
_entity.id
_entity.type
_entity.pdbx_description
1 polymer ?
#
loop_
_entity_poly.entity_id
_entity_poly.type
_entity_poly.pdbx_seq_one_letter_code
_entity_poly.pdbx_strand_id
1 'polypeptide(L)'
;MKKQTLIVLLVLAIVNIASAEVRYTITDLGTLGGTRSYAISINDSGQVVGYSSIAGVGYRAFLYNGIITTDLGTLGGNSSVALCINESGQVVGYSRINGGAYRAFLYDGTEMINLGTLGGDESHAYGINNSGHIVGYSRI
;
A
#
# COMPACT_ATOMS: atom_id res chain seq x y z
N MET A 1 45.76 64.91 -25.76
CA MET A 1 44.76 64.69 -24.69
C MET A 1 44.26 63.25 -24.77
N LYS A 2 44.78 62.35 -23.92
CA LYS A 2 44.34 60.94 -23.86
C LYS A 2 43.12 60.85 -22.92
N LYS A 3 41.96 60.44 -23.43
CA LYS A 3 40.77 60.14 -22.60
C LYS A 3 40.98 58.77 -21.95
N GLN A 4 41.04 58.74 -20.62
CA GLN A 4 40.97 57.49 -19.85
C GLN A 4 39.49 57.14 -19.65
N THR A 5 39.06 56.00 -20.19
CA THR A 5 37.72 55.46 -19.95
C THR A 5 37.78 54.58 -18.71
N LEU A 6 37.18 55.04 -17.62
CA LEU A 6 37.05 54.28 -16.37
C LEU A 6 35.87 53.30 -16.53
N ILE A 7 36.16 52.00 -16.58
CA ILE A 7 35.14 50.95 -16.57
C ILE A 7 34.86 50.59 -15.11
N VAL A 8 33.70 50.99 -14.60
CA VAL A 8 33.19 50.53 -13.31
C VAL A 8 32.59 49.14 -13.52
N LEU A 9 33.26 48.11 -13.01
CA LEU A 9 32.67 46.76 -12.93
C LEU A 9 31.67 46.73 -11.77
N LEU A 10 30.38 46.77 -12.10
CA LEU A 10 29.30 46.49 -11.15
C LEU A 10 29.20 44.96 -10.98
N VAL A 11 29.71 44.43 -9.86
CA VAL A 11 29.50 43.02 -9.50
C VAL A 11 28.07 42.88 -9.00
N LEU A 12 27.17 42.36 -9.85
CA LEU A 12 25.84 41.91 -9.44
C LEU A 12 26.00 40.67 -8.57
N ALA A 13 25.87 40.84 -7.26
CA ALA A 13 25.70 39.73 -6.34
C ALA A 13 24.35 39.07 -6.62
N ILE A 14 24.36 37.94 -7.34
CA ILE A 14 23.19 37.08 -7.49
C ILE A 14 22.97 36.43 -6.12
N VAL A 15 21.93 36.88 -5.42
CA VAL A 15 21.48 36.23 -4.20
C VAL A 15 20.87 34.89 -4.61
N ASN A 16 21.62 33.79 -4.45
CA ASN A 16 21.09 32.44 -4.53
C ASN A 16 20.15 32.22 -3.35
N ILE A 17 18.87 32.51 -3.53
CA ILE A 17 17.84 32.09 -2.59
C ILE A 17 17.69 30.58 -2.78
N ALA A 18 18.32 29.81 -1.90
CA ALA A 18 18.16 28.37 -1.88
C ALA A 18 16.69 28.04 -1.58
N SER A 19 15.96 27.61 -2.61
CA SER A 19 14.66 26.95 -2.45
C SER A 19 14.91 25.51 -1.99
N ALA A 20 14.22 25.06 -0.95
CA ALA A 20 14.20 23.65 -0.62
C ALA A 20 13.42 22.91 -1.71
N GLU A 21 14.11 22.03 -2.46
CA GLU A 21 13.47 21.22 -3.49
C GLU A 21 12.63 20.11 -2.85
N VAL A 22 11.40 19.94 -3.35
CA VAL A 22 10.55 18.81 -2.98
C VAL A 22 11.17 17.54 -3.54
N ARG A 23 11.69 16.68 -2.67
CA ARG A 23 12.35 15.40 -3.03
C ARG A 23 11.42 14.19 -3.01
N TYR A 24 10.11 14.40 -2.90
CA TYR A 24 9.13 13.32 -2.86
C TYR A 24 8.11 13.48 -3.97
N THR A 25 7.60 12.35 -4.45
CA THR A 25 6.44 12.29 -5.34
C THR A 25 5.25 11.76 -4.55
N ILE A 26 4.05 12.25 -4.88
CA ILE A 26 2.80 11.68 -4.39
C ILE A 26 2.24 10.85 -5.53
N THR A 27 2.12 9.55 -5.30
CA THR A 27 1.46 8.63 -6.24
C THR A 27 0.06 8.36 -5.74
N ASP A 28 -0.94 8.76 -6.52
CA ASP A 28 -2.33 8.35 -6.30
C ASP A 28 -2.54 6.93 -6.82
N LEU A 29 -2.92 6.01 -5.92
CA LEU A 29 -3.20 4.61 -6.25
C LEU A 29 -4.63 4.40 -6.77
N GLY A 30 -5.46 5.44 -6.70
CA GLY A 30 -6.86 5.40 -7.05
C GLY A 30 -7.70 4.55 -6.10
N THR A 31 -8.87 4.15 -6.59
CA THR A 31 -9.79 3.23 -5.92
C THR A 31 -10.19 2.11 -6.88
N LEU A 32 -10.75 1.03 -6.34
CA LEU A 32 -11.39 -0.04 -7.10
C LEU A 32 -12.82 0.33 -7.54
N GLY A 33 -13.04 1.59 -7.92
CA GLY A 33 -14.34 2.12 -8.38
C GLY A 33 -15.24 2.68 -7.27
N GLY A 34 -14.83 2.62 -6.01
CA GLY A 34 -15.49 3.33 -4.90
C GLY A 34 -14.90 4.72 -4.62
N THR A 35 -15.19 5.28 -3.45
CA THR A 35 -14.80 6.66 -3.08
C THR A 35 -13.66 6.75 -2.08
N ARG A 36 -13.19 5.60 -1.56
CA ARG A 36 -12.13 5.52 -0.54
C ARG A 36 -11.18 4.36 -0.81
N SER A 37 -9.90 4.60 -0.53
CA SER A 37 -8.84 3.59 -0.47
C SER A 37 -7.86 3.92 0.66
N TYR A 38 -7.26 2.88 1.23
CA TYR A 38 -6.30 2.98 2.33
C TYR A 38 -5.13 2.05 2.01
N ALA A 39 -3.95 2.63 1.82
CA ALA A 39 -2.69 1.90 1.75
C ALA A 39 -2.20 1.59 3.18
N ILE A 40 -1.73 0.37 3.42
CA ILE A 40 -1.34 -0.11 4.76
C ILE A 40 0.13 -0.53 4.81
N SER A 41 0.60 -1.28 3.82
CA SER A 41 1.97 -1.82 3.81
C SER A 41 2.57 -1.71 2.43
N ILE A 42 3.89 -1.53 2.38
CA ILE A 42 4.70 -1.47 1.16
C ILE A 42 5.95 -2.35 1.33
N ASN A 43 6.40 -3.01 0.26
CA ASN A 43 7.66 -3.75 0.23
C ASN A 43 8.76 -3.00 -0.54
N ASP A 44 10.00 -3.49 -0.52
CA ASP A 44 11.15 -2.80 -1.14
C ASP A 44 11.03 -2.69 -2.67
N SER A 45 10.22 -3.56 -3.29
CA SER A 45 9.87 -3.49 -4.71
C SER A 45 8.82 -2.42 -5.04
N GLY A 46 8.34 -1.67 -4.03
CA GLY A 46 7.33 -0.63 -4.20
C GLY A 46 5.90 -1.15 -4.36
N GLN A 47 5.67 -2.44 -4.11
CA GLN A 47 4.33 -3.00 -4.13
C GLN A 47 3.58 -2.58 -2.87
N VAL A 48 2.36 -2.08 -3.02
CA VAL A 48 1.55 -1.55 -1.91
C VAL A 48 0.31 -2.40 -1.72
N VAL A 49 -0.01 -2.75 -0.48
CA VAL A 49 -1.24 -3.45 -0.12
C VAL A 49 -2.08 -2.62 0.82
N GLY A 50 -3.37 -2.90 0.82
CA GLY A 50 -4.32 -2.25 1.70
C GLY A 50 -5.75 -2.66 1.36
N TYR A 51 -6.69 -1.73 1.46
CA TYR A 51 -8.06 -1.98 1.07
C TYR A 51 -8.73 -0.78 0.40
N SER A 52 -9.58 -1.04 -0.57
CA SER A 52 -10.34 -0.04 -1.31
C SER A 52 -11.81 -0.37 -1.30
N SER A 53 -12.65 0.66 -1.24
CA SER A 53 -14.08 0.52 -1.49
C SER A 53 -14.33 0.19 -2.97
N ILE A 54 -15.30 -0.70 -3.20
CA ILE A 54 -15.94 -0.97 -4.49
C ILE A 54 -17.39 -0.50 -4.41
N ALA A 55 -17.85 0.23 -5.42
CA ALA A 55 -19.21 0.75 -5.48
C ALA A 55 -20.26 -0.37 -5.33
N GLY A 56 -21.15 -0.24 -4.36
CA GLY A 56 -22.25 -1.19 -4.12
C GLY A 56 -21.87 -2.54 -3.51
N VAL A 57 -20.59 -2.80 -3.20
CA VAL A 57 -20.13 -4.11 -2.72
C VAL A 57 -19.58 -4.07 -1.29
N GLY A 58 -18.61 -3.19 -1.03
CA GLY A 58 -17.89 -3.15 0.24
C GLY A 58 -16.40 -2.87 0.05
N TYR A 59 -15.59 -3.14 1.07
CA TYR A 59 -14.14 -3.04 0.98
C TYR A 59 -13.52 -4.31 0.40
N ARG A 60 -12.45 -4.13 -0.38
CA ARG A 60 -11.64 -5.21 -0.96
C ARG A 60 -10.18 -4.97 -0.66
N ALA A 61 -9.50 -6.02 -0.23
CA ALA A 61 -8.05 -6.08 -0.19
C ALA A 61 -7.51 -5.85 -1.61
N PHE A 62 -6.47 -5.03 -1.73
CA PHE A 62 -5.82 -4.80 -3.01
C PHE A 62 -4.30 -5.00 -2.93
N LEU A 63 -3.70 -5.25 -4.09
CA LEU A 63 -2.27 -5.16 -4.34
C LEU A 63 -2.03 -4.19 -5.50
N TYR A 64 -1.27 -3.14 -5.25
CA TYR A 64 -0.73 -2.25 -6.26
C TYR A 64 0.70 -2.67 -6.60
N ASN A 65 0.98 -2.88 -7.89
CA ASN A 65 2.28 -3.41 -8.34
C ASN A 65 3.24 -2.33 -8.91
N GLY A 66 2.96 -1.05 -8.70
CA GLY A 66 3.68 0.06 -9.35
C GLY A 66 3.04 0.57 -10.63
N ILE A 67 2.04 -0.14 -11.18
CA ILE A 67 1.33 0.26 -12.41
C ILE A 67 -0.18 0.19 -12.21
N ILE A 68 -0.68 -0.94 -11.72
CA ILE A 68 -2.11 -1.20 -11.56
C ILE A 68 -2.44 -1.64 -10.14
N THR A 69 -3.67 -1.34 -9.70
CA THR A 69 -4.26 -1.81 -8.45
C THR A 69 -5.15 -3.01 -8.75
N THR A 70 -4.80 -4.17 -8.21
CA THR A 70 -5.50 -5.44 -8.38
C THR A 70 -6.34 -5.75 -7.14
N ASP A 71 -7.62 -6.09 -7.35
CA ASP A 71 -8.48 -6.65 -6.31
C ASP A 71 -8.04 -8.09 -5.98
N LEU A 72 -7.75 -8.38 -4.71
CA LEU A 72 -7.34 -9.71 -4.25
C LEU A 72 -8.55 -10.63 -3.95
N GLY A 73 -9.76 -10.11 -4.02
CA GLY A 73 -10.99 -10.85 -3.79
C GLY A 73 -11.33 -11.03 -2.31
N THR A 74 -12.07 -12.08 -2.00
CA THR A 74 -12.52 -12.43 -0.64
C THR A 74 -12.61 -13.94 -0.48
N LEU A 75 -12.74 -14.42 0.75
CA LEU A 75 -13.03 -15.83 1.06
C LEU A 75 -14.54 -16.18 0.92
N GLY A 76 -15.24 -15.52 0.00
CA GLY A 76 -16.65 -15.75 -0.31
C GLY A 76 -17.64 -14.81 0.40
N GLY A 77 -17.17 -13.96 1.31
CA GLY A 77 -17.97 -12.90 1.90
C GLY A 77 -17.95 -11.59 1.09
N ASN A 78 -18.33 -10.49 1.75
CA ASN A 78 -18.43 -9.19 1.09
C ASN A 78 -17.29 -8.21 1.46
N SER A 79 -16.29 -8.63 2.23
CA SER A 79 -15.13 -7.77 2.50
C SER A 79 -13.82 -8.50 2.76
N SER A 80 -12.72 -7.80 2.51
CA SER A 80 -11.35 -8.22 2.81
C SER A 80 -10.46 -7.02 3.07
N VAL A 81 -9.38 -7.25 3.83
CA VAL A 81 -8.36 -6.27 4.19
C VAL A 81 -6.99 -6.95 4.14
N ALA A 82 -6.07 -6.42 3.34
CA ALA A 82 -4.66 -6.81 3.34
C ALA A 82 -3.88 -5.92 4.32
N LEU A 83 -3.10 -6.54 5.20
CA LEU A 83 -2.41 -5.86 6.30
C LEU A 83 -0.88 -5.85 6.17
N CYS A 84 -0.31 -6.85 5.53
CA CYS A 84 1.14 -6.97 5.39
C CYS A 84 1.49 -7.68 4.09
N ILE A 85 2.64 -7.32 3.52
CA ILE A 85 3.23 -7.90 2.31
C ILE A 85 4.72 -8.19 2.59
N ASN A 86 5.23 -9.30 2.08
CA ASN A 86 6.67 -9.59 2.12
C ASN A 86 7.36 -9.32 0.76
N GLU A 87 8.67 -9.51 0.70
CA GLU A 87 9.45 -9.26 -0.53
C GLU A 87 9.18 -10.24 -1.67
N SER A 88 8.52 -11.37 -1.39
CA SER A 88 8.07 -12.30 -2.44
C SER A 88 6.68 -11.94 -2.98
N GLY A 89 6.09 -10.84 -2.54
CA GLY A 89 4.75 -10.41 -2.95
C GLY A 89 3.61 -11.18 -2.28
N GLN A 90 3.91 -11.99 -1.26
CA GLN A 90 2.89 -12.68 -0.49
C GLN A 90 2.20 -11.70 0.45
N VAL A 91 0.87 -11.75 0.52
CA VAL A 91 0.07 -10.79 1.27
C VAL A 91 -0.74 -11.52 2.33
N VAL A 92 -0.78 -10.98 3.54
CA VAL A 92 -1.63 -11.51 4.61
C VAL A 92 -2.61 -10.48 5.11
N GLY A 93 -3.70 -10.96 5.69
CA GLY A 93 -4.74 -10.11 6.25
C GLY A 93 -5.91 -10.92 6.75
N TYR A 94 -7.11 -10.38 6.57
CA TYR A 94 -8.35 -11.07 6.90
C TYR A 94 -9.45 -10.78 5.89
N SER A 95 -10.34 -11.76 5.70
CA SER A 95 -11.49 -11.66 4.82
C SER A 95 -12.72 -12.27 5.47
N ARG A 96 -13.89 -11.72 5.16
CA ARG A 96 -15.16 -12.35 5.50
C ARG A 96 -15.37 -13.58 4.64
N ILE A 97 -15.77 -14.67 5.28
CA ILE A 97 -16.34 -15.83 4.61
C ILE A 97 -17.84 -15.65 4.38
N ASN A 98 -18.44 -16.58 3.62
CA ASN A 98 -19.89 -16.72 3.61
C ASN A 98 -20.40 -16.98 5.04
N GLY A 99 -21.44 -16.26 5.47
CA GLY A 99 -21.91 -16.22 6.88
C GLY A 99 -21.31 -15.08 7.73
N GLY A 100 -20.31 -14.36 7.21
CA GLY A 100 -19.89 -13.05 7.74
C GLY A 100 -18.73 -13.04 8.75
N ALA A 101 -18.30 -14.20 9.25
CA ALA A 101 -17.15 -14.29 10.16
C ALA A 101 -15.83 -13.94 9.45
N TYR A 102 -14.87 -13.39 10.18
CA TYR A 102 -13.54 -13.10 9.64
C TYR A 102 -12.61 -14.32 9.70
N ARG A 103 -11.84 -14.52 8.64
CA ARG A 103 -10.77 -15.52 8.56
C ARG A 103 -9.49 -14.86 8.09
N ALA A 104 -8.39 -15.23 8.75
CA ALA A 104 -7.06 -14.93 8.28
C ALA A 104 -6.84 -15.53 6.89
N PHE A 105 -6.17 -14.80 6.02
CA PHE A 105 -5.80 -15.30 4.70
C PHE A 105 -4.31 -15.08 4.40
N LEU A 106 -3.80 -15.90 3.50
CA LEU A 106 -2.58 -15.69 2.73
C LEU A 106 -2.96 -15.57 1.26
N TYR A 107 -2.52 -14.51 0.57
CA TYR A 107 -2.50 -14.44 -0.87
C TYR A 107 -1.09 -14.78 -1.33
N ASP A 108 -0.96 -15.83 -2.13
CA ASP A 108 0.32 -16.41 -2.53
C ASP A 108 0.87 -15.86 -3.86
N GLY A 109 0.17 -14.88 -4.44
CA GLY A 109 0.46 -14.33 -5.77
C GLY A 109 -0.55 -14.75 -6.84
N THR A 110 -1.38 -15.75 -6.57
CA THR A 110 -2.43 -16.21 -7.49
C THR A 110 -3.80 -16.16 -6.84
N GLU A 111 -3.95 -16.68 -5.62
CA GLU A 111 -5.25 -16.85 -4.96
C GLU A 111 -5.23 -16.54 -3.47
N MET A 112 -6.42 -16.28 -2.91
CA MET A 112 -6.62 -16.05 -1.49
C MET A 112 -6.88 -17.38 -0.77
N ILE A 113 -5.90 -17.82 0.02
CA ILE A 113 -5.92 -19.05 0.79
C ILE A 113 -6.42 -18.76 2.21
N ASN A 114 -7.45 -19.48 2.64
CA ASN A 114 -7.95 -19.42 4.02
C ASN A 114 -6.98 -20.12 4.97
N LEU A 115 -6.47 -19.41 5.99
CA LEU A 115 -5.56 -19.97 7.00
C LEU A 115 -6.31 -20.66 8.15
N GLY A 116 -7.64 -20.64 8.12
CA GLY A 116 -8.49 -21.25 9.14
C GLY A 116 -8.50 -20.49 10.46
N THR A 117 -8.94 -21.17 11.51
CA THR A 117 -8.90 -20.70 12.91
C THR A 117 -8.16 -21.74 13.74
N LEU A 118 -7.85 -21.41 15.00
CA LEU A 118 -7.30 -22.38 15.96
C LEU A 118 -8.42 -23.06 16.77
N GLY A 119 -9.54 -23.38 16.11
CA GLY A 119 -10.75 -23.95 16.72
C GLY A 119 -11.79 -22.92 17.17
N GLY A 120 -11.50 -21.63 17.02
CA GLY A 120 -12.41 -20.53 17.37
C GLY A 120 -13.26 -19.99 16.22
N ASP A 121 -13.97 -18.89 16.46
CA ASP A 121 -14.97 -18.32 15.54
C ASP A 121 -14.39 -17.31 14.54
N GLU A 122 -13.24 -16.70 14.84
CA GLU A 122 -12.58 -15.68 14.02
C GLU A 122 -11.05 -15.81 14.03
N SER A 123 -10.41 -15.31 12.97
CA SER A 123 -8.94 -15.21 12.89
C SER A 123 -8.47 -14.03 12.04
N HIS A 124 -7.29 -13.51 12.36
CA HIS A 124 -6.63 -12.40 11.68
C HIS A 124 -5.13 -12.63 11.58
N ALA A 125 -4.55 -12.41 10.40
CA ALA A 125 -3.10 -12.36 10.18
C ALA A 125 -2.62 -10.91 10.04
N TYR A 126 -1.65 -10.49 10.86
CA TYR A 126 -1.18 -9.11 10.92
C TYR A 126 0.21 -8.90 10.32
N GLY A 127 1.02 -9.95 10.25
CA GLY A 127 2.38 -9.85 9.77
C GLY A 127 2.83 -11.11 9.06
N ILE A 128 3.68 -10.93 8.06
CA ILE A 128 4.38 -11.98 7.35
C ILE A 128 5.85 -11.56 7.18
N ASN A 129 6.78 -12.49 7.35
CA ASN A 129 8.19 -12.24 7.05
C ASN A 129 8.60 -12.83 5.68
N ASN A 130 9.83 -12.56 5.23
CA ASN A 130 10.35 -13.06 3.94
C ASN A 130 10.58 -14.59 3.90
N SER A 131 10.49 -15.28 5.03
CA SER A 131 10.48 -16.75 5.08
C SER A 131 9.06 -17.33 5.03
N GLY A 132 8.03 -16.50 4.89
CA GLY A 132 6.63 -16.91 4.86
C GLY A 132 6.03 -17.23 6.23
N HIS A 133 6.71 -16.88 7.34
CA HIS A 133 6.12 -17.04 8.67
C HIS A 133 5.08 -15.96 8.93
N ILE A 134 3.90 -16.38 9.38
CA ILE A 134 2.74 -15.52 9.58
C ILE A 134 2.44 -15.42 11.07
N VAL A 135 2.17 -14.20 11.54
CA VAL A 135 1.74 -13.92 12.92
C VAL A 135 0.34 -13.30 12.95
N GLY A 136 -0.41 -13.59 14.00
CA GLY A 136 -1.81 -13.19 14.11
C GLY A 136 -2.48 -13.71 15.39
N TYR A 137 -3.80 -13.67 15.41
CA TYR A 137 -4.60 -14.28 16.47
C TYR A 137 -5.81 -15.04 15.91
N SER A 138 -6.36 -15.91 16.75
CA SER A 138 -7.69 -16.48 16.59
C SER A 138 -8.47 -16.26 17.88
N ARG A 139 -9.74 -15.86 17.76
CA ARG A 139 -10.64 -15.70 18.90
C ARG A 139 -11.44 -16.99 19.07
N ILE A 140 -11.52 -17.46 20.31
CA ILE A 140 -12.34 -18.60 20.74
C ILE A 140 -13.62 -18.12 21.42
#